data_AF-A0A914UEK8-F1
#
_entry.id   AF-A0A914UEK8-F1
#
_cell.length_a   1.000
_cell.length_b   1.000
_cell.length_c   1.000
_cell.angle_alpha   90.00
_cell.angle_beta   90.00
_cell.angle_gamma   90.00
#
_symmetry.space_group_name_H-M   'P 1'
#
loop_
_entity.id
_entity.type
_entity.pdbx_description
1 polymer ?
#
loop_
_entity_poly.entity_id
_entity_poly.type
_entity_poly.pdbx_seq_one_letter_code
_entity_poly.pdbx_strand_id
1 'polypeptide(L)' 'MCGIFGYLNFATPKKRHEIIEILLQGLRRMEYRGYDSAGIAIDSSNDLKHPF' A
#
# COMPACT_ATOMS: atom_id res chain seq x y z
N MET A 1 -12.13 10.20 11.00
CA MET A 1 -11.25 11.12 10.26
C MET A 1 -10.65 10.35 9.10
N CYS A 2 -10.30 10.98 7.98
CA CYS A 2 -9.81 10.27 6.78
C CYS A 2 -8.41 10.75 6.38
N GLY A 3 -7.62 9.88 5.74
CA GLY A 3 -6.30 10.18 5.22
C GLY A 3 -5.96 9.29 4.02
N ILE A 4 -5.33 9.86 3.00
CA ILE A 4 -4.91 9.15 1.78
C ILE A 4 -3.40 9.24 1.69
N PHE A 5 -2.76 8.12 1.40
CA PHE A 5 -1.34 8.02 1.10
C PHE A 5 -1.16 7.20 -0.18
N GLY A 6 -0.31 7.66 -1.08
CA GLY A 6 0.01 6.98 -2.33
C GLY A 6 1.52 6.95 -2.55
N TYR A 7 2.02 5.86 -3.11
CA TYR A 7 3.42 5.69 -3.47
C TYR A 7 3.53 5.33 -4.95
N LEU A 8 4.44 6.00 -5.67
CA LEU A 8 4.70 5.78 -7.08
C LEU A 8 6.21 5.64 -7.28
N ASN A 9 6.63 4.52 -7.84
CA ASN A 9 8.01 4.28 -8.26
C ASN A 9 8.09 4.20 -9.79
N PHE A 10 8.70 5.21 -10.40
CA PHE A 10 8.90 5.28 -11.86
C PHE A 10 10.36 5.00 -12.22
N ALA A 11 10.58 4.13 -13.21
CA ALA A 11 11.91 3.67 -13.63
C ALA A 11 12.83 3.20 -12.48
N THR A 12 12.22 2.82 -11.35
CA THR A 12 12.90 2.41 -10.12
C THR A 12 12.31 1.06 -9.70
N PRO A 13 12.95 -0.06 -10.07
CA PRO A 13 12.45 -1.39 -9.73
C PRO A 13 12.32 -1.55 -8.22
N LYS A 14 11.14 -1.99 -7.78
CA LYS A 14 10.84 -2.31 -6.39
C LYS A 14 10.11 -3.63 -6.34
N LYS A 15 10.44 -4.45 -5.35
CA LYS A 15 9.67 -5.67 -5.08
C LYS A 15 8.31 -5.28 -4.50
N ARG A 16 7.28 -6.06 -4.79
CA ARG A 16 5.92 -5.84 -4.26
C ARG A 16 5.89 -5.70 -2.73
N HIS A 17 6.69 -6.51 -2.02
CA HIS A 17 6.80 -6.43 -0.57
C HIS A 17 7.29 -5.07 -0.08
N GLU A 18 8.31 -4.49 -0.72
CA GLU A 18 8.81 -3.15 -0.36
C GLU A 18 7.73 -2.08 -0.56
N ILE A 19 6.93 -2.18 -1.63
CA ILE A 19 5.82 -1.27 -1.91
C ILE A 19 4.77 -1.35 -0.80
N ILE A 20 4.40 -2.58 -0.40
CA ILE A 20 3.44 -2.81 0.69
C ILE A 20 3.95 -2.20 2.00
N GLU A 21 5.21 -2.41 2.37
CA GLU A 21 5.80 -1.83 3.58
C GLU A 21 5.74 -0.31 3.57
N ILE A 22 6.06 0.33 2.44
CA ILE A 22 5.99 1.79 2.30
C ILE A 22 4.54 2.29 2.50
N LEU A 23 3.56 1.64 1.88
CA LEU A 23 2.14 1.99 2.03
C LEU A 23 1.68 1.86 3.49
N LEU A 24 2.03 0.75 4.15
CA LEU A 24 1.70 0.52 5.56
C LEU A 24 2.36 1.55 6.49
N GLN A 25 3.62 1.92 6.23
CA GLN A 25 4.29 2.98 6.98
C GLN A 25 3.61 4.34 6.78
N GLY A 26 3.14 4.64 5.56
CA GLY A 26 2.35 5.83 5.28
C GLY A 26 1.05 5.87 6.08
N LEU A 27 0.31 4.76 6.13
CA LEU A 27 -0.91 4.62 6.95
C LEU A 27 -0.63 4.80 8.45
N ARG A 28 0.44 4.17 8.99
CA ARG A 28 0.85 4.32 10.40
C ARG A 28 1.10 5.77 10.77
N ARG A 29 1.72 6.55 9.89
CA ARG A 29 1.93 8.00 10.11
C ARG A 29 0.63 8.81 10.14
N MET A 30 -0.48 8.25 9.67
CA MET A 30 -1.80 8.87 9.73
C MET A 30 -2.63 8.41 10.93
N GLU A 31 -2.16 7.45 11.74
CA GLU A 31 -2.90 6.93 12.91
C GLU A 31 -3.30 8.02 13.91
N TYR A 32 -2.50 9.10 14.05
CA TYR A 32 -2.83 10.24 14.92
C TYR A 32 -4.16 10.92 14.56
N ARG A 33 -4.64 10.75 13.33
CA ARG A 33 -5.93 11.28 12.87
C ARG A 33 -7.10 10.42 13.36
N GLY A 34 -6.86 9.15 13.68
CA GLY A 34 -7.89 8.18 14.02
C GLY A 34 -8.68 7.70 12.80
N TYR A 35 -8.91 6.41 12.73
CA TYR A 35 -9.73 5.75 11.71
C TYR A 35 -10.38 4.49 12.30
N ASP A 36 -11.54 4.10 11.79
CA ASP A 36 -12.22 2.86 12.19
C ASP A 36 -11.70 1.65 11.39
N SER A 37 -11.23 1.89 10.17
CA SER A 37 -10.61 0.90 9.29
C SER A 37 -9.62 1.53 8.33
N ALA A 38 -8.74 0.71 7.76
CA ALA A 38 -7.77 1.12 6.74
C ALA A 38 -7.63 0.03 5.68
N GLY A 39 -7.19 0.41 4.48
CA GLY A 39 -6.96 -0.52 3.36
C GLY A 39 -5.88 -0.01 2.43
N ILE A 40 -5.33 -0.92 1.62
CA ILE A 40 -4.39 -0.60 0.54
C ILE A 40 -4.89 -1.23 -0.76
N ALA A 41 -4.59 -0.59 -1.88
CA ALA A 41 -4.80 -1.12 -3.22
C ALA A 41 -3.45 -1.30 -3.89
N ILE A 42 -3.23 -2.46 -4.49
CA ILE A 42 -2.02 -2.82 -5.23
C ILE A 42 -2.41 -3.66 -6.42
N ASP A 43 -1.59 -3.63 -7.47
CA ASP A 43 -1.81 -4.46 -8.63
C ASP A 43 -1.80 -5.95 -8.26
N SER A 44 -2.69 -6.71 -8.88
CA SER A 44 -2.69 -8.17 -8.76
C SER A 44 -1.39 -8.73 -9.31
N SER A 45 -0.92 -9.84 -8.74
CA SER A 45 0.05 -10.69 -9.42
C SER A 45 -0.52 -11.05 -10.79
N ASN A 46 0.30 -10.99 -11.84
CA ASN A 46 -0.09 -11.49 -13.16
C ASN A 46 -0.12 -13.03 -13.22
N ASP A 47 0.15 -13.69 -12.09
CA ASP A 47 -0.02 -15.11 -11.91
C ASP A 47 -1.51 -15.46 -11.79
N LEU A 48 -2.12 -15.73 -12.94
CA LEU A 48 -3.49 -16.27 -13.06
C LEU A 48 -3.74 -17.59 -12.30
N LYS A 49 -2.71 -18.18 -11.67
CA LYS A 49 -2.79 -19.45 -10.94
C LYS A 49 -3.04 -19.32 -9.44
N HIS A 50 -2.77 -18.15 -8.84
CA HIS A 50 -3.02 -17.92 -7.41
C HIS A 50 -3.64 -16.53 -7.22
N PRO A 51 -4.99 -16.45 -7.18
CA PRO A 51 -5.72 -15.18 -7.10
C PRO A 51 -5.70 -14.52 -5.71
N PHE A 52 -4.88 -15.04 -4.77
CA PHE A 52 -4.74 -14.54 -3.41
C PHE A 52 -3.26 -14.46 -3.03
#